data_AF-A0A4R7K3D0-F1
#
_entry.id   AF-A0A4R7K3D0-F1
#
_cell.length_a   1.000
_cell.length_b   1.000
_cell.length_c   1.000
_cell.angle_alpha   90.00
_cell.angle_beta   90.00
_cell.angle_gamma   90.00
#
_symmetry.space_group_name_H-M   'P 1'
#
loop_
_entity.id
_entity.type
_entity.pdbx_description
1 polymer ?
#
loop_
_entity_poly.entity_id
_entity_poly.type
_entity_poly.pdbx_seq_one_letter_code
_entity_poly.pdbx_strand_id
1 'polypeptide(L)'
;MNEECATEEVTTNGYGTEVSRICVKYVWVGSGLYAKPELYEAYAEIDQIQRSKGLGTMMEMITDPNSMGNSVDMIHKINGLKGDMLKIFKLNACGSPGLERFEENLKLFALDKPSIRMEKASKYTTMKKSGGPTGDQNYHKLIDDLVYDQSKTWSFNRYTAGSISSVTTSTRDSEGRPMEISANYSFSGFSGNSKGSVRITFKNGLPKCIYFYDFPRNCKTPNSSILSSYAEGKYAD
;
A
#
# COMPACT_ATOMS: atom_id res chain seq x y z
N MET A 1 -21.90 -16.12 -7.76
CA MET A 1 -23.31 -15.96 -7.36
C MET A 1 -23.36 -15.76 -5.86
N ASN A 2 -24.28 -14.95 -5.36
CA ASN A 2 -24.50 -14.75 -3.94
C ASN A 2 -25.89 -15.29 -3.59
N GLU A 3 -26.02 -15.91 -2.42
CA GLU A 3 -27.33 -16.17 -1.82
C GLU A 3 -27.85 -14.88 -1.18
N GLU A 4 -28.99 -14.41 -1.67
CA GLU A 4 -29.72 -13.28 -1.10
C GLU A 4 -31.08 -13.75 -0.59
N CYS A 5 -31.55 -13.13 0.49
CA CYS A 5 -32.86 -13.44 1.02
C CYS A 5 -33.95 -12.87 0.10
N ALA A 6 -34.77 -13.74 -0.49
CA ALA A 6 -35.93 -13.35 -1.29
C ALA A 6 -37.20 -13.22 -0.47
N THR A 7 -37.29 -13.90 0.68
CA THR A 7 -38.49 -13.86 1.52
C THR A 7 -38.08 -13.97 2.98
N GLU A 8 -38.46 -12.96 3.76
CA GLU A 8 -38.28 -12.93 5.20
C GLU A 8 -39.60 -13.27 5.89
N GLU A 9 -39.53 -14.10 6.91
CA GLU A 9 -40.61 -14.29 7.87
C GLU A 9 -40.37 -13.36 9.04
N VAL A 10 -41.32 -12.45 9.26
CA VAL A 10 -41.25 -11.45 10.33
C VAL A 10 -42.28 -11.81 11.39
N THR A 11 -41.81 -12.11 12.60
CA THR A 11 -42.67 -12.36 13.76
C THR A 11 -42.88 -11.05 14.51
N THR A 12 -44.13 -10.69 14.81
CA THR A 12 -44.50 -9.53 15.62
C THR A 12 -45.17 -9.96 16.92
N ASN A 13 -45.01 -9.16 17.99
CA ASN A 13 -45.71 -9.39 19.26
C ASN A 13 -47.17 -8.92 19.18
N GLY A 14 -47.95 -9.13 20.25
CA GLY A 14 -49.36 -8.71 20.33
C GLY A 14 -49.63 -7.21 20.21
N TYR A 15 -48.58 -6.37 20.21
CA TYR A 15 -48.65 -4.92 19.97
C TYR A 15 -48.15 -4.52 18.57
N GLY A 16 -47.85 -5.50 17.70
CA GLY A 16 -47.34 -5.26 16.35
C GLY A 16 -45.85 -4.90 16.27
N THR A 17 -45.10 -5.02 17.36
CA THR A 17 -43.64 -4.78 17.35
C THR A 17 -42.90 -6.02 16.85
N GLU A 18 -42.00 -5.83 15.89
CA GLU A 18 -41.14 -6.89 15.36
C GLU A 18 -40.26 -7.49 16.47
N VAL A 19 -40.34 -8.81 16.65
CA VAL A 19 -39.57 -9.58 17.63
C VAL A 19 -38.58 -10.55 16.98
N SER A 20 -38.81 -10.96 15.72
CA SER A 20 -37.82 -11.69 14.94
C SER A 20 -38.02 -11.49 13.45
N ARG A 21 -36.92 -11.61 12.70
CA ARG A 21 -36.88 -11.61 11.25
C ARG A 21 -35.89 -12.69 10.82
N ILE A 22 -36.40 -13.71 10.13
CA ILE A 22 -35.59 -14.82 9.62
C ILE A 22 -35.82 -14.97 8.12
N CYS A 23 -34.76 -15.31 7.39
CA CYS A 23 -34.91 -15.59 5.97
C CYS A 23 -35.45 -17.00 5.75
N VAL A 24 -36.60 -17.12 5.08
CA VAL A 24 -37.25 -18.42 4.79
C VAL A 24 -37.08 -18.86 3.34
N LYS A 25 -36.62 -17.97 2.45
CA LYS A 25 -36.31 -18.31 1.06
C LYS A 25 -35.11 -17.54 0.55
N TYR A 26 -34.12 -18.29 0.06
CA TYR A 26 -32.94 -17.74 -0.58
C TYR A 26 -33.04 -17.85 -2.10
N VAL A 27 -32.46 -16.88 -2.81
CA VAL A 27 -32.27 -16.91 -4.26
C VAL A 27 -30.83 -16.63 -4.60
N TRP A 28 -30.38 -17.24 -5.69
CA TRP A 28 -29.05 -17.00 -6.23
C TRP A 28 -29.09 -15.82 -7.19
N VAL A 29 -28.40 -14.74 -6.83
CA VAL A 29 -28.20 -13.58 -7.71
C VAL A 29 -26.79 -13.59 -8.27
N GLY A 30 -26.64 -13.03 -9.48
CA GLY A 30 -25.32 -12.78 -10.06
C GLY A 30 -24.52 -11.87 -9.13
N SER A 31 -23.30 -12.26 -8.77
CA SER A 31 -22.46 -11.51 -7.83
C SER A 31 -21.92 -10.18 -8.41
N GLY A 32 -22.19 -9.89 -9.69
CA GLY A 32 -21.59 -8.77 -10.42
C GLY A 32 -20.07 -8.90 -10.67
N LEU A 33 -19.46 -9.98 -10.18
CA LEU A 33 -18.04 -10.28 -10.35
C LEU A 33 -17.83 -11.18 -11.57
N TYR A 34 -17.08 -10.69 -12.54
CA TYR A 34 -16.66 -11.45 -13.72
C TYR A 34 -15.22 -11.92 -13.52
N ALA A 35 -15.06 -13.17 -13.07
CA ALA A 35 -13.77 -13.80 -12.82
C ALA A 35 -13.76 -15.22 -13.39
N LYS A 36 -12.57 -15.78 -13.63
CA LYS A 36 -12.44 -17.21 -13.93
C LYS A 36 -12.98 -18.03 -12.75
N PRO A 37 -13.59 -19.21 -12.98
CA PRO A 37 -14.18 -20.02 -11.92
C PRO A 37 -13.22 -20.28 -10.75
N GLU A 38 -11.99 -20.71 -11.04
CA GLU A 38 -10.98 -21.01 -10.01
C GLU A 38 -10.60 -19.79 -9.16
N LEU A 39 -10.58 -18.59 -9.76
CA LEU A 39 -10.29 -17.36 -9.02
C LEU A 39 -11.46 -16.94 -8.14
N TYR A 40 -12.69 -17.16 -8.62
CA TYR A 40 -13.90 -16.91 -7.83
C TYR A 40 -14.00 -17.87 -6.64
N GLU A 41 -13.67 -19.15 -6.84
CA GLU A 41 -13.65 -20.15 -5.78
C GLU A 41 -12.65 -19.79 -4.67
N ALA A 42 -11.43 -19.40 -5.04
CA ALA A 42 -10.44 -18.92 -4.07
C ALA A 42 -10.90 -17.66 -3.32
N TYR A 43 -11.59 -16.74 -3.99
CA TYR A 43 -12.22 -15.59 -3.34
C TYR A 43 -13.30 -16.02 -2.34
N ALA A 44 -14.19 -16.95 -2.73
CA ALA A 44 -15.28 -17.40 -1.89
C ALA A 44 -14.79 -18.09 -0.60
N GLU A 45 -13.69 -18.85 -0.68
CA GLU A 45 -13.06 -19.47 0.50
C GLU A 45 -12.54 -18.40 1.48
N ILE A 46 -11.87 -17.37 1.00
CA ILE A 46 -11.41 -16.24 1.82
C ILE A 46 -12.59 -15.45 2.41
N ASP A 47 -13.63 -15.18 1.62
CA ASP A 47 -14.82 -14.46 2.08
C ASP A 47 -15.51 -15.20 3.22
N GLN A 48 -15.64 -16.53 3.13
CA GLN A 48 -16.18 -17.36 4.22
C GLN A 48 -15.32 -17.28 5.48
N ILE A 49 -13.99 -17.37 5.35
CA ILE A 49 -13.06 -17.22 6.49
C ILE A 49 -13.21 -15.85 7.13
N GLN A 50 -13.27 -14.77 6.33
CA GLN A 50 -13.43 -13.41 6.87
C GLN A 50 -14.78 -13.21 7.54
N ARG A 51 -15.88 -13.72 6.98
CA ARG A 51 -17.20 -13.64 7.63
C ARG A 51 -17.22 -14.34 8.97
N SER A 52 -16.57 -15.50 9.10
CA SER A 52 -16.48 -16.22 10.37
C SER A 52 -15.61 -15.52 11.44
N LYS A 53 -14.60 -14.73 11.01
CA LYS A 53 -13.69 -13.98 11.89
C LYS A 53 -14.07 -12.51 12.09
N GLY A 54 -15.03 -12.00 11.32
CA GLY A 54 -15.32 -10.57 11.21
C GLY A 54 -15.69 -9.90 12.53
N LEU A 55 -16.41 -10.61 13.41
CA LEU A 55 -16.76 -10.10 14.74
C LEU A 55 -15.51 -9.90 15.62
N GLY A 56 -14.55 -10.83 15.55
CA GLY A 56 -13.28 -10.75 16.28
C GLY A 56 -12.39 -9.63 15.78
N THR A 57 -12.23 -9.49 14.46
CA THR A 57 -11.47 -8.40 13.84
C THR A 57 -12.08 -7.03 14.13
N MET A 58 -13.41 -6.93 14.17
CA MET A 58 -14.10 -5.70 14.55
C MET A 58 -13.91 -5.37 16.04
N MET A 59 -13.93 -6.37 16.92
CA MET A 59 -13.65 -6.17 18.35
C MET A 59 -12.20 -5.77 18.60
N GLU A 60 -11.23 -6.33 17.88
CA GLU A 60 -9.82 -5.90 17.92
C GLU A 60 -9.66 -4.44 17.46
N MET A 61 -10.36 -4.02 16.40
CA MET A 61 -10.37 -2.61 15.99
C MET A 61 -11.04 -1.69 17.01
N ILE A 62 -12.07 -2.13 17.74
CA ILE A 62 -12.74 -1.27 18.74
C ILE A 62 -11.89 -1.16 20.02
N THR A 63 -11.20 -2.23 20.39
CA THR A 63 -10.41 -2.31 21.63
C THR A 63 -8.99 -1.79 21.48
N ASP A 64 -8.47 -1.65 20.25
CA ASP A 64 -7.17 -1.04 19.98
C ASP A 64 -7.23 0.49 20.20
N PRO A 65 -6.52 1.05 21.19
CA PRO A 65 -6.48 2.49 21.43
C PRO A 65 -5.84 3.29 20.29
N ASN A 66 -5.16 2.65 19.33
CA ASN A 66 -4.62 3.26 18.12
C ASN A 66 -5.49 3.02 16.87
N SER A 67 -6.70 2.46 17.04
CA SER A 67 -7.53 2.00 15.91
C SER A 67 -7.83 3.10 14.91
N MET A 68 -8.07 4.33 15.35
CA MET A 68 -8.38 5.46 14.45
C MET A 68 -7.19 5.85 13.57
N GLY A 69 -5.97 5.80 14.11
CA GLY A 69 -4.73 6.01 13.34
C GLY A 69 -4.42 4.84 12.39
N ASN A 70 -4.61 3.62 12.87
CA ASN A 70 -4.46 2.40 12.06
C ASN A 70 -5.50 2.33 10.94
N SER A 71 -6.72 2.84 11.16
CA SER A 71 -7.80 2.93 10.18
C SER A 71 -7.46 3.90 9.05
N VAL A 72 -6.91 5.07 9.37
CA VAL A 72 -6.48 6.04 8.36
C VAL A 72 -5.32 5.50 7.53
N ASP A 73 -4.30 4.90 8.18
CA ASP A 73 -3.19 4.25 7.48
C ASP A 73 -3.67 3.09 6.59
N MET A 74 -4.66 2.31 7.06
CA MET A 74 -5.30 1.25 6.29
C MET A 74 -6.08 1.80 5.08
N ILE A 75 -6.86 2.86 5.23
CA ILE A 75 -7.56 3.53 4.11
C ILE A 75 -6.55 4.01 3.06
N HIS A 76 -5.44 4.62 3.50
CA HIS A 76 -4.39 5.05 2.58
C HIS A 76 -3.74 3.86 1.86
N LYS A 77 -3.47 2.76 2.56
CA LYS A 77 -2.98 1.51 1.95
C LYS A 77 -3.96 0.94 0.93
N ILE A 78 -5.26 0.97 1.22
CA ILE A 78 -6.31 0.51 0.29
C ILE A 78 -6.34 1.40 -0.97
N ASN A 79 -6.28 2.71 -0.81
CA ASN A 79 -6.23 3.64 -1.93
C ASN A 79 -4.94 3.47 -2.77
N GLY A 80 -3.80 3.26 -2.10
CA GLY A 80 -2.54 2.92 -2.75
C GLY A 80 -2.64 1.64 -3.57
N LEU A 81 -3.18 0.57 -2.96
CA LEU A 81 -3.39 -0.72 -3.62
C LEU A 81 -4.31 -0.59 -4.84
N LYS A 82 -5.41 0.17 -4.72
CA LYS A 82 -6.31 0.45 -5.85
C LYS A 82 -5.57 1.15 -6.99
N GLY A 83 -4.74 2.15 -6.67
CA GLY A 83 -3.92 2.85 -7.64
C GLY A 83 -2.91 1.93 -8.34
N ASP A 84 -2.24 1.07 -7.57
CA ASP A 84 -1.26 0.13 -8.11
C ASP A 84 -1.89 -0.97 -8.94
N MET A 85 -3.07 -1.47 -8.56
CA MET A 85 -3.83 -2.42 -9.38
C MET A 85 -4.18 -1.82 -10.74
N LEU A 86 -4.64 -0.57 -10.77
CA LEU A 86 -4.92 0.13 -12.03
C LEU A 86 -3.67 0.26 -12.90
N LYS A 87 -2.51 0.53 -12.30
CA LYS A 87 -1.23 0.57 -13.05
C LYS A 87 -0.86 -0.79 -13.61
N ILE A 88 -1.03 -1.87 -12.84
CA ILE A 88 -0.74 -3.25 -13.31
C ILE A 88 -1.52 -3.53 -14.60
N PHE A 89 -2.83 -3.26 -14.63
CA PHE A 89 -3.65 -3.48 -15.81
C PHE A 89 -3.36 -2.49 -16.95
N LYS A 90 -2.94 -1.26 -16.66
CA LYS A 90 -2.53 -0.31 -17.72
C LYS A 90 -1.20 -0.69 -18.38
N LEU A 91 -0.27 -1.26 -17.61
CA LEU A 91 1.07 -1.62 -18.08
C LEU A 91 1.12 -3.00 -18.74
N ASN A 92 0.08 -3.82 -18.56
CA ASN A 92 0.01 -5.18 -19.07
C ASN A 92 -1.22 -5.35 -19.96
N ALA A 93 -1.03 -5.79 -21.19
CA ALA A 93 -2.15 -6.21 -22.04
C ALA A 93 -2.93 -7.37 -21.38
N CYS A 94 -4.22 -7.49 -21.72
CA CYS A 94 -5.02 -8.64 -21.32
C CYS A 94 -4.35 -9.94 -21.79
N GLY A 95 -4.28 -10.94 -20.91
CA GLY A 95 -3.60 -12.21 -21.21
C GLY A 95 -2.08 -12.13 -21.30
N SER A 96 -1.45 -11.06 -20.80
CA SER A 96 0.02 -11.04 -20.74
C SER A 96 0.53 -12.12 -19.76
N PRO A 97 1.71 -12.72 -20.02
CA PRO A 97 2.30 -13.70 -19.10
C PRO A 97 2.52 -13.14 -17.68
N GLY A 98 2.74 -11.82 -17.57
CA GLY A 98 2.86 -11.14 -16.28
C GLY A 98 1.55 -11.10 -15.51
N LEU A 99 0.44 -10.82 -16.18
CA LEU A 99 -0.88 -10.79 -15.57
C LEU A 99 -1.38 -12.18 -15.19
N GLU A 100 -1.14 -13.18 -16.04
CA GLU A 100 -1.47 -14.58 -15.75
C GLU A 100 -0.68 -15.10 -14.53
N ARG A 101 0.62 -14.78 -14.46
CA ARG A 101 1.44 -15.16 -13.30
C ARG A 101 0.98 -14.47 -12.02
N PHE A 102 0.55 -13.20 -12.12
CA PHE A 102 -0.01 -12.47 -10.98
C PHE A 102 -1.31 -13.12 -10.50
N GLU A 103 -2.23 -13.44 -11.41
CA GLU A 103 -3.50 -14.11 -11.11
C GLU A 103 -3.26 -15.46 -10.38
N GLU A 104 -2.37 -16.28 -10.92
CA GLU A 104 -2.06 -17.59 -10.32
C GLU A 104 -1.44 -17.45 -8.93
N ASN A 105 -0.50 -16.52 -8.76
CA ASN A 105 0.11 -16.29 -7.44
C ASN A 105 -0.86 -15.66 -6.44
N LEU A 106 -1.83 -14.85 -6.90
CA LEU A 106 -2.89 -14.31 -6.04
C LEU A 106 -3.82 -15.43 -5.57
N LYS A 107 -4.18 -16.36 -6.46
CA LYS A 107 -4.95 -17.57 -6.13
C LYS A 107 -4.19 -18.44 -5.11
N LEU A 108 -2.91 -18.72 -5.35
CA LEU A 108 -2.10 -19.51 -4.42
C LEU A 108 -1.97 -18.83 -3.05
N PHE A 109 -1.78 -17.51 -3.02
CA PHE A 109 -1.74 -16.75 -1.78
C PHE A 109 -3.05 -16.83 -0.99
N ALA A 110 -4.19 -16.68 -1.67
CA ALA A 110 -5.51 -16.82 -1.05
C ALA A 110 -5.73 -18.22 -0.44
N LEU A 111 -5.18 -19.25 -1.08
CA LEU A 111 -5.30 -20.65 -0.62
C LEU A 111 -4.19 -21.08 0.35
N ASP A 112 -3.41 -20.14 0.89
CA ASP A 112 -2.24 -20.40 1.75
C ASP A 112 -1.22 -21.40 1.15
N LYS A 113 -1.06 -21.35 -0.18
CA LYS A 113 -0.13 -22.18 -0.94
C LYS A 113 1.15 -21.41 -1.30
N PRO A 114 2.29 -22.11 -1.45
CA PRO A 114 3.53 -21.48 -1.87
C PRO A 114 3.38 -20.78 -3.23
N SER A 115 3.85 -19.54 -3.32
CA SER A 115 3.88 -18.78 -4.58
C SER A 115 4.83 -19.41 -5.61
N ILE A 116 4.48 -19.36 -6.88
CA ILE A 116 5.38 -19.70 -7.99
C ILE A 116 6.45 -18.61 -8.11
N ARG A 117 7.69 -19.00 -7.86
CA ARG A 117 8.86 -18.13 -7.92
C ARG A 117 9.33 -17.97 -9.37
N MET A 118 9.91 -16.80 -9.67
CA MET A 118 10.61 -16.60 -10.93
C MET A 118 11.90 -17.43 -10.94
N GLU A 119 12.22 -18.05 -12.09
CA GLU A 119 13.47 -18.79 -12.26
C GLU A 119 14.70 -17.88 -12.22
N LYS A 120 14.55 -16.64 -12.71
CA LYS A 120 15.61 -15.63 -12.76
C LYS A 120 15.35 -14.54 -11.73
N ALA A 121 16.44 -13.96 -11.22
CA ALA A 121 16.36 -12.78 -10.38
C ALA A 121 15.61 -11.66 -11.13
N SER A 122 14.63 -11.05 -10.47
CA SER A 122 13.94 -9.89 -11.04
C SER A 122 14.90 -8.71 -11.15
N LYS A 123 14.60 -7.77 -12.06
CA LYS A 123 15.36 -6.52 -12.19
C LYS A 123 15.51 -5.80 -10.84
N TYR A 124 14.45 -5.81 -10.03
CA TYR A 124 14.44 -5.21 -8.70
C TYR A 124 15.36 -5.95 -7.70
N THR A 125 15.40 -7.29 -7.75
CA THR A 125 16.33 -8.07 -6.92
C THR A 125 17.78 -7.84 -7.33
N THR A 126 18.05 -7.80 -8.63
CA THR A 126 19.38 -7.50 -9.18
C THR A 126 19.81 -6.09 -8.76
N MET A 127 18.93 -5.09 -8.90
CA MET A 127 19.13 -3.72 -8.46
C MET A 127 19.48 -3.62 -6.96
N LYS A 128 18.74 -4.32 -6.09
CA LYS A 128 19.05 -4.34 -4.65
C LYS A 128 20.43 -4.92 -4.34
N LYS A 129 20.88 -5.89 -5.13
CA LYS A 129 22.21 -6.49 -5.01
C LYS A 129 23.30 -5.56 -5.52
N SER A 130 23.11 -4.93 -6.69
CA SER A 130 24.07 -3.97 -7.26
C SER A 130 24.19 -2.69 -6.45
N GLY A 131 23.14 -2.33 -5.71
CA GLY A 131 23.12 -1.13 -4.86
C GLY A 131 22.74 0.13 -5.62
N GLY A 132 22.90 1.27 -4.94
CA GLY A 132 22.66 2.60 -5.49
C GLY A 132 23.82 3.10 -6.35
N PRO A 133 23.58 4.16 -7.16
CA PRO A 133 24.60 4.75 -8.01
C PRO A 133 25.75 5.32 -7.17
N THR A 134 26.93 5.35 -7.77
CA THR A 134 28.11 6.07 -7.26
C THR A 134 28.27 7.41 -7.99
N GLY A 135 28.96 8.36 -7.37
CA GLY A 135 29.14 9.71 -7.93
C GLY A 135 28.12 10.72 -7.41
N ASP A 136 28.13 11.91 -8.02
CA ASP A 136 27.26 13.01 -7.63
C ASP A 136 25.83 12.76 -8.09
N GLN A 137 24.88 13.05 -7.21
CA GLN A 137 23.46 12.84 -7.44
C GLN A 137 22.71 14.07 -6.96
N ASN A 138 21.64 14.41 -7.67
CA ASN A 138 20.70 15.47 -7.33
C ASN A 138 19.81 15.03 -6.16
N TYR A 139 20.36 15.11 -4.95
CA TYR A 139 19.63 14.76 -3.73
C TYR A 139 18.43 15.67 -3.48
N HIS A 140 18.44 16.92 -3.96
CA HIS A 140 17.26 17.78 -3.90
C HIS A 140 16.07 17.14 -4.61
N LYS A 141 16.25 16.73 -5.86
CA LYS A 141 15.21 16.09 -6.66
C LYS A 141 14.80 14.72 -6.10
N LEU A 142 15.77 13.91 -5.67
CA LEU A 142 15.47 12.60 -5.07
C LEU A 142 14.59 12.73 -3.83
N ILE A 143 14.96 13.62 -2.91
CA ILE A 143 14.21 13.83 -1.67
C ILE A 143 12.84 14.43 -2.00
N ASP A 144 12.76 15.34 -2.98
CA ASP A 144 11.49 15.96 -3.39
C ASP A 144 10.49 14.90 -3.88
N ASP A 145 10.93 14.00 -4.77
CA ASP A 145 10.10 12.91 -5.29
C ASP A 145 9.68 11.94 -4.17
N LEU A 146 10.60 11.60 -3.26
CA LEU A 146 10.33 10.70 -2.15
C LEU A 146 9.29 11.30 -1.18
N VAL A 147 9.46 12.56 -0.79
CA VAL A 147 8.53 13.24 0.12
C VAL A 147 7.19 13.47 -0.58
N TYR A 148 7.18 13.90 -1.84
CA TYR A 148 5.96 14.08 -2.62
C TYR A 148 5.15 12.78 -2.67
N ASP A 149 5.78 11.64 -2.94
CA ASP A 149 5.07 10.36 -2.99
C ASP A 149 4.48 9.97 -1.63
N GLN A 150 5.25 10.10 -0.55
CA GLN A 150 4.75 9.81 0.80
C GLN A 150 3.62 10.74 1.21
N SER A 151 3.68 12.01 0.81
CA SER A 151 2.70 13.03 1.17
C SER A 151 1.29 12.79 0.64
N LYS A 152 1.14 11.94 -0.38
CA LYS A 152 -0.17 11.51 -0.89
C LYS A 152 -1.00 10.77 0.15
N THR A 153 -0.35 10.25 1.19
CA THR A 153 -0.98 9.57 2.34
C THR A 153 -1.25 10.51 3.51
N TRP A 154 -0.94 11.80 3.40
CA TRP A 154 -1.19 12.75 4.48
C TRP A 154 -2.65 13.18 4.47
N SER A 155 -3.29 13.16 5.63
CA SER A 155 -4.72 13.47 5.75
C SER A 155 -5.03 14.96 5.68
N PHE A 156 -4.23 15.80 6.34
CA PHE A 156 -4.51 17.23 6.49
C PHE A 156 -3.46 18.15 5.88
N ASN A 157 -2.21 17.66 5.81
CA ASN A 157 -1.09 18.43 5.30
C ASN A 157 -0.91 18.17 3.80
N ARG A 158 -0.58 19.22 3.05
CA ARG A 158 -0.25 19.17 1.63
C ARG A 158 1.19 19.59 1.45
N TYR A 159 2.01 18.67 0.98
CA TYR A 159 3.40 18.96 0.64
C TYR A 159 3.51 19.97 -0.50
N THR A 160 4.47 20.89 -0.40
CA THR A 160 4.81 21.82 -1.48
C THR A 160 5.95 21.24 -2.32
N ALA A 161 5.66 20.81 -3.54
CA ALA A 161 6.67 20.27 -4.46
C ALA A 161 7.77 21.30 -4.76
N GLY A 162 9.01 20.84 -4.89
CA GLY A 162 10.19 21.68 -5.07
C GLY A 162 10.64 22.45 -3.82
N SER A 163 10.04 22.21 -2.65
CA SER A 163 10.35 22.95 -1.41
C SER A 163 11.53 22.39 -0.61
N ILE A 164 12.20 21.34 -1.11
CA ILE A 164 13.35 20.74 -0.45
C ILE A 164 14.49 21.75 -0.32
N SER A 165 14.96 21.92 0.91
CA SER A 165 16.03 22.84 1.27
C SER A 165 16.95 22.23 2.34
N SER A 166 18.13 22.83 2.53
CA SER A 166 19.09 22.42 3.57
C SER A 166 19.44 20.92 3.52
N VAL A 167 19.74 20.40 2.33
CA VAL A 167 20.12 18.99 2.17
C VAL A 167 21.49 18.77 2.80
N THR A 168 21.57 17.87 3.76
CA THR A 168 22.80 17.50 4.46
C THR A 168 22.99 15.99 4.43
N THR A 169 24.16 15.55 3.98
CA THR A 169 24.54 14.13 4.00
C THR A 169 25.40 13.87 5.24
N SER A 170 24.89 13.10 6.19
CA SER A 170 25.52 12.90 7.50
C SER A 170 26.72 11.94 7.41
N THR A 171 26.57 10.85 6.68
CA THR A 171 27.53 9.74 6.60
C THR A 171 27.53 9.11 5.22
N ARG A 172 28.69 8.58 4.78
CA ARG A 172 28.85 7.85 3.52
C ARG A 172 29.46 6.47 3.78
N ASP A 173 29.14 5.51 2.93
CA ASP A 173 29.73 4.18 2.97
C ASP A 173 31.13 4.14 2.32
N SER A 174 31.74 2.95 2.29
CA SER A 174 33.08 2.74 1.69
C SER A 174 33.16 3.05 0.20
N GLU A 175 32.03 3.12 -0.50
CA GLU A 175 31.93 3.45 -1.93
C GLU A 175 31.54 4.92 -2.14
N GLY A 176 31.51 5.71 -1.06
CA GLY A 176 31.16 7.14 -1.11
C GLY A 176 29.67 7.41 -1.25
N ARG A 177 28.79 6.40 -1.14
CA ARG A 177 27.33 6.56 -1.26
C ARG A 177 26.75 7.02 0.08
N PRO A 178 25.65 7.80 0.09
CA PRO A 178 25.05 8.25 1.34
C PRO A 178 24.56 7.06 2.17
N MET A 179 24.78 7.12 3.48
CA MET A 179 24.14 6.24 4.47
C MET A 179 22.95 6.92 5.12
N GLU A 180 22.99 8.25 5.25
CA GLU A 180 21.91 9.07 5.76
C GLU A 180 21.92 10.46 5.12
N ILE A 181 20.74 10.96 4.78
CA ILE A 181 20.52 12.32 4.30
C ILE A 181 19.39 12.94 5.10
N SER A 182 19.54 14.20 5.48
CA SER A 182 18.48 15.00 6.09
C SER A 182 18.19 16.24 5.24
N ALA A 183 16.94 16.69 5.24
CA ALA A 183 16.53 17.91 4.55
C ALA A 183 15.31 18.54 5.21
N ASN A 184 15.05 19.80 4.87
CA ASN A 184 13.85 20.52 5.25
C ASN A 184 12.88 20.56 4.06
N TYR A 185 11.58 20.63 4.36
CA TYR A 185 10.53 20.82 3.37
C TYR A 185 9.45 21.76 3.87
N SER A 186 8.59 22.23 2.95
CA SER A 186 7.41 23.02 3.27
C SER A 186 6.12 22.25 3.01
N PHE A 187 5.11 22.50 3.82
CA PHE A 187 3.76 21.96 3.65
C PHE A 187 2.71 22.99 4.08
N SER A 188 1.51 22.89 3.54
CA SER A 188 0.35 23.68 3.95
C SER A 188 -0.65 22.81 4.69
N GLY A 189 -1.29 23.36 5.72
CA GLY A 189 -2.32 22.69 6.50
C GLY A 189 -3.32 23.69 7.07
N PHE A 190 -4.12 23.26 8.04
CA PHE A 190 -5.18 24.08 8.66
C PHE A 190 -4.67 25.41 9.26
N SER A 191 -3.42 25.45 9.71
CA SER A 191 -2.76 26.62 10.30
C SER A 191 -1.92 27.44 9.30
N GLY A 192 -2.02 27.16 7.99
CA GLY A 192 -1.25 27.83 6.94
C GLY A 192 0.00 27.06 6.53
N ASN A 193 1.00 27.77 6.02
CA ASN A 193 2.27 27.20 5.55
C ASN A 193 3.23 26.98 6.71
N SER A 194 3.82 25.79 6.79
CA SER A 194 4.80 25.40 7.81
C SER A 194 5.99 24.66 7.19
N LYS A 195 7.03 24.46 8.00
CA LYS A 195 8.22 23.69 7.63
C LYS A 195 8.29 22.40 8.42
N GLY A 196 8.69 21.33 7.74
CA GLY A 196 9.03 20.05 8.35
C GLY A 196 10.47 19.66 8.01
N SER A 197 10.95 18.59 8.64
CA SER A 197 12.21 17.96 8.26
C SER A 197 12.01 16.47 8.01
N VAL A 198 12.86 15.95 7.13
CA VAL A 198 12.89 14.55 6.74
C VAL A 198 14.30 14.02 6.91
N ARG A 199 14.40 12.78 7.39
CA ARG A 199 15.64 12.02 7.47
C ARG A 199 15.45 10.72 6.71
N ILE A 200 16.36 10.44 5.78
CA ILE A 200 16.32 9.28 4.90
C ILE A 200 17.56 8.44 5.16
N THR A 201 17.37 7.18 5.51
CA THR A 201 18.47 6.24 5.66
C THR A 201 18.60 5.37 4.41
N PHE A 202 19.83 4.96 4.14
CA PHE A 202 20.20 4.20 2.97
C PHE A 202 20.78 2.84 3.38
N LYS A 203 20.60 1.84 2.52
CA LYS A 203 21.24 0.54 2.65
C LYS A 203 21.76 0.12 1.28
N ASN A 204 23.04 -0.23 1.21
CA ASN A 204 23.71 -0.52 -0.07
C ASN A 204 23.54 0.63 -1.08
N GLY A 205 23.67 1.88 -0.60
CA GLY A 205 23.47 3.08 -1.41
C GLY A 205 22.03 3.38 -1.86
N LEU A 206 21.02 2.55 -1.53
CA LEU A 206 19.61 2.77 -1.90
C LEU A 206 18.80 3.31 -0.72
N PRO A 207 17.87 4.26 -0.91
CA PRO A 207 16.94 4.68 0.14
C PRO A 207 16.20 3.48 0.74
N LYS A 208 16.14 3.42 2.07
CA LYS A 208 15.54 2.30 2.81
C LYS A 208 14.37 2.75 3.68
N CYS A 209 14.56 3.81 4.46
CA CYS A 209 13.53 4.34 5.35
C CYS A 209 13.49 5.86 5.25
N ILE A 210 12.28 6.41 5.21
CA ILE A 210 11.99 7.83 5.27
C ILE A 210 11.36 8.09 6.64
N TYR A 211 11.95 9.00 7.40
CA TYR A 211 11.47 9.43 8.71
C TYR A 211 11.10 10.90 8.64
N PHE A 212 9.85 11.21 8.99
CA PHE A 212 9.40 12.58 9.13
C PHE A 212 9.56 13.04 10.57
N TYR A 213 9.80 14.34 10.79
CA TYR A 213 10.00 14.92 12.11
C TYR A 213 8.88 14.63 13.11
N ASP A 214 7.64 14.62 12.64
CA ASP A 214 6.43 14.29 13.41
C ASP A 214 6.35 12.79 13.78
N PHE A 215 6.97 11.92 12.99
CA PHE A 215 7.03 10.47 13.23
C PHE A 215 8.47 9.92 13.12
N PRO A 216 9.39 10.31 14.02
CA PRO A 216 10.83 10.06 13.85
C PRO A 216 11.24 8.59 14.01
N ARG A 217 10.33 7.75 14.55
CA ARG A 217 10.52 6.30 14.72
C ARG A 217 9.78 5.47 13.68
N ASN A 218 8.94 6.08 12.85
CA ASN A 218 8.16 5.37 11.84
C ASN A 218 8.94 5.31 10.52
N CYS A 219 9.45 4.12 10.17
CA CYS A 219 10.10 3.92 8.87
C CYS A 219 9.04 3.83 7.78
N LYS A 220 8.94 4.88 6.96
CA LYS A 220 8.15 4.83 5.72
C LYS A 220 9.01 4.29 4.59
N THR A 221 8.51 3.26 3.90
CA THR A 221 9.24 2.59 2.81
C THR A 221 9.18 3.43 1.53
N PRO A 222 10.32 3.70 0.87
CA PRO A 222 10.36 4.40 -0.41
C PRO A 222 9.59 3.69 -1.53
N ASN A 223 9.07 4.47 -2.47
CA ASN A 223 8.42 3.95 -3.67
C ASN A 223 9.42 3.15 -4.53
N SER A 224 9.04 1.93 -4.96
CA SER A 224 9.90 1.07 -5.76
C SER A 224 10.29 1.67 -7.11
N SER A 225 9.44 2.49 -7.72
CA SER A 225 9.71 3.14 -9.01
C SER A 225 10.74 4.27 -8.88
N ILE A 226 10.67 5.02 -7.78
CA ILE A 226 11.67 6.05 -7.44
C ILE A 226 13.01 5.38 -7.15
N LEU A 227 13.01 4.30 -6.36
CA LEU A 227 14.21 3.50 -6.10
C LEU A 227 14.86 2.97 -7.38
N SER A 228 14.06 2.44 -8.32
CA SER A 228 14.58 1.96 -9.61
C SER A 228 15.18 3.10 -10.44
N SER A 229 14.49 4.23 -10.52
CA SER A 229 14.97 5.40 -11.26
C SER A 229 16.28 5.95 -10.67
N TYR A 230 16.39 5.95 -9.35
CA TYR A 230 17.61 6.31 -8.64
C TYR A 230 18.74 5.32 -8.89
N ALA A 231 18.49 4.01 -8.77
CA ALA A 231 19.48 2.98 -9.06
C ALA A 231 19.97 3.03 -10.52
N GLU A 232 19.11 3.42 -11.46
CA GLU A 232 19.42 3.62 -12.88
C GLU A 232 20.17 4.93 -13.16
N GLY A 233 20.45 5.75 -12.15
CA GLY A 233 21.19 7.00 -12.31
C GLY A 233 20.37 8.16 -12.89
N LYS A 234 19.03 8.09 -12.90
CA LYS A 234 18.16 9.18 -13.43
C LYS A 234 18.15 10.45 -12.56
N TYR A 235 18.90 10.43 -11.47
CA TYR A 235 19.12 11.55 -10.57
C TYR A 235 20.58 12.01 -10.60
N ALA A 236 21.43 11.50 -11.50
CA ALA A 236 22.70 12.14 -11.80
C ALA A 236 22.44 13.51 -12.45
N ASP A 237 23.29 14.49 -12.14
CA ASP A 237 23.29 15.80 -12.81
C ASP A 237 23.90 15.73 -14.21
#